data_AF-A0A949I2I9-F1
#
_entry.id   AF-A0A949I2I9-F1
#
_cell.length_a   1.000
_cell.length_b   1.000
_cell.length_c   1.000
_cell.angle_alpha   90.00
_cell.angle_beta   90.00
_cell.angle_gamma   90.00
#
_symmetry.space_group_name_H-M   'P 1'
#
loop_
_entity.id
_entity.type
_entity.pdbx_description
1 polymer ?
#
loop_
_entity_poly.entity_id
_entity_poly.type
_entity_poly.pdbx_seq_one_letter_code
_entity_poly.pdbx_strand_id
1 'polypeptide(L)'
;MPDYNLFGLSPRSFEQLIQALSAKIIGPDVVIFGDGPDGAREATFSGKLNYPSTQAPWDGDGIVQAKFLQRSSGNLKQDAGWLLKQLAEEMKKFSRRGSKSKKKRAVPEYYIMATNVTLSPKAESGGKDRVDVALRQYQRNLGWKAYDVWDSDKISRLLDGQ
;
A
#
# COMPACT_ATOMS: atom_id res chain seq x y z
N MET A 1 12.75 5.43 -21.09
CA MET A 1 11.49 4.68 -21.27
C MET A 1 10.35 5.67 -21.10
N PRO A 2 9.25 5.55 -21.87
CA PRO A 2 8.02 6.27 -21.55
C PRO A 2 7.49 5.81 -20.18
N ASP A 3 6.78 6.68 -19.49
CA ASP A 3 6.19 6.36 -18.18
C ASP A 3 5.21 5.18 -18.30
N TYR A 4 5.18 4.31 -17.29
CA TYR A 4 4.22 3.20 -17.24
C TYR A 4 2.79 3.74 -17.12
N ASN A 5 1.91 3.33 -18.04
CA ASN A 5 0.49 3.66 -17.96
C ASN A 5 -0.25 2.74 -16.98
N LEU A 6 -0.09 2.98 -15.67
CA LEU A 6 -0.77 2.17 -14.64
C LEU A 6 -2.30 2.38 -14.64
N PHE A 7 -2.81 3.52 -15.12
CA PHE A 7 -4.26 3.74 -15.29
C PHE A 7 -4.87 2.89 -16.42
N GLY A 8 -4.05 2.35 -17.33
CA GLY A 8 -4.49 1.43 -18.38
C GLY A 8 -4.83 0.02 -17.86
N LEU A 9 -4.52 -0.28 -16.59
CA LEU A 9 -4.83 -1.56 -15.97
C LEU A 9 -6.29 -1.66 -15.54
N SER A 10 -6.79 -2.88 -15.41
CA SER A 10 -7.99 -3.18 -14.63
C SER A 10 -7.65 -3.27 -13.14
N PRO A 11 -8.65 -3.14 -12.23
CA PRO A 11 -8.42 -3.39 -10.80
C PRO A 11 -7.73 -4.73 -10.54
N ARG A 12 -8.21 -5.80 -11.18
CA ARG A 12 -7.66 -7.16 -11.03
C ARG A 12 -6.23 -7.28 -11.52
N SER A 13 -5.91 -6.72 -12.69
CA SER A 13 -4.53 -6.75 -13.21
C SER A 13 -3.58 -5.89 -12.37
N PHE A 14 -4.08 -4.81 -11.76
CA PHE A 14 -3.29 -4.02 -10.81
C PHE A 14 -3.01 -4.81 -9.53
N GLU A 15 -3.99 -5.51 -8.97
CA GLU A 15 -3.78 -6.40 -7.83
C GLU A 15 -2.74 -7.48 -8.14
N GLN A 16 -2.86 -8.16 -9.30
CA GLN A 16 -1.87 -9.14 -9.75
C GLN A 16 -0.46 -8.55 -9.90
N LEU A 17 -0.35 -7.31 -10.39
CA LEU A 17 0.92 -6.59 -10.47
C LEU A 17 1.52 -6.38 -9.08
N ILE A 18 0.73 -5.92 -8.11
CA ILE A 18 1.20 -5.70 -6.74
C ILE A 18 1.59 -7.01 -6.05
N GLN A 19 0.85 -8.09 -6.31
CA GLN A 19 1.21 -9.44 -5.82
C GLN A 19 2.56 -9.88 -6.39
N ALA A 20 2.77 -9.74 -7.70
CA ALA A 20 4.03 -10.09 -8.36
C ALA A 20 5.21 -9.26 -7.85
N LEU A 21 5.02 -7.95 -7.68
CA LEU A 21 6.02 -7.07 -7.06
C LEU A 21 6.31 -7.47 -5.62
N SER A 22 5.29 -7.81 -4.85
CA SER A 22 5.46 -8.27 -3.46
C SER A 22 6.28 -9.55 -3.42
N ALA A 23 5.97 -10.57 -4.23
CA ALA A 23 6.75 -11.79 -4.33
C ALA A 23 8.21 -11.55 -4.75
N LYS A 24 8.45 -10.61 -5.67
CA LYS A 24 9.79 -10.27 -6.13
C LYS A 24 10.62 -9.52 -5.07
N ILE A 25 10.02 -8.55 -4.37
CA ILE A 25 10.72 -7.63 -3.46
C ILE A 25 10.84 -8.23 -2.05
N ILE A 26 9.78 -8.84 -1.57
CA ILE A 26 9.68 -9.38 -0.21
C ILE A 26 10.28 -10.79 -0.17
N GLY A 27 10.05 -11.58 -1.22
CA GLY A 27 10.59 -12.93 -1.36
C GLY A 27 9.57 -14.03 -1.07
N PRO A 28 10.04 -15.28 -0.89
CA PRO A 28 9.20 -16.48 -0.87
C PRO A 28 8.25 -16.57 0.33
N ASP A 29 8.53 -15.85 1.42
CA ASP A 29 7.72 -15.84 2.63
C ASP A 29 6.45 -14.97 2.51
N VAL A 30 6.22 -14.38 1.33
CA VAL A 30 4.98 -13.67 1.06
C VAL A 30 3.84 -14.65 0.78
N VAL A 31 2.74 -14.49 1.51
CA VAL A 31 1.48 -15.17 1.24
C VAL A 31 0.64 -14.23 0.37
N ILE A 32 0.44 -14.62 -0.88
CA ILE A 32 -0.43 -13.91 -1.82
C ILE A 32 -1.89 -14.34 -1.61
N PHE A 33 -2.79 -13.38 -1.46
CA PHE A 33 -4.22 -13.64 -1.32
C PHE A 33 -4.90 -13.42 -2.67
N GLY A 34 -5.66 -14.42 -3.13
CA GLY A 34 -6.48 -14.31 -4.34
C GLY A 34 -7.86 -13.72 -4.07
N ASP A 35 -8.72 -13.75 -5.10
CA ASP A 35 -10.11 -13.32 -5.04
C ASP A 35 -10.87 -14.11 -3.95
N GLY A 36 -11.28 -13.43 -2.87
CA GLY A 36 -11.98 -14.07 -1.76
C GLY A 36 -12.56 -13.09 -0.72
N PRO A 37 -13.46 -13.55 0.17
CA PRO A 37 -14.11 -12.75 1.20
C PRO A 37 -13.14 -12.21 2.27
N ASP A 38 -11.85 -12.55 2.20
CA ASP A 38 -10.79 -12.17 3.14
C ASP A 38 -10.45 -10.67 3.12
N GLY A 39 -11.16 -9.90 2.28
CA GLY A 39 -11.44 -8.49 2.48
C GLY A 39 -10.33 -7.55 2.06
N ALA A 40 -9.75 -7.84 0.88
CA ALA A 40 -8.77 -7.01 0.20
C ALA A 40 -7.46 -6.93 0.99
N ARG A 41 -6.75 -8.05 1.19
CA ARG A 41 -5.29 -8.01 1.38
C ARG A 41 -4.73 -8.58 0.09
N GLU A 42 -3.67 -7.99 -0.45
CA GLU A 42 -3.06 -8.50 -1.68
C GLU A 42 -1.90 -9.43 -1.33
N ALA A 43 -1.18 -9.10 -0.26
CA ALA A 43 -0.13 -9.94 0.29
C ALA A 43 0.02 -9.75 1.80
N THR A 44 0.42 -10.79 2.50
CA THR A 44 0.97 -10.71 3.87
C THR A 44 2.36 -11.31 3.89
N PHE A 45 3.19 -10.87 4.82
CA PHE A 45 4.51 -11.46 5.06
C PHE A 45 4.77 -11.56 6.55
N SER A 46 5.67 -12.46 6.93
CA SER A 46 6.11 -12.65 8.30
C SER A 46 7.61 -12.94 8.32
N GLY A 47 8.28 -12.49 9.38
CA GLY A 47 9.72 -12.70 9.57
C GLY A 47 10.58 -11.60 8.94
N LYS A 48 11.86 -11.94 8.76
CA LYS A 48 12.89 -10.98 8.36
C LYS A 48 12.97 -10.82 6.85
N LEU A 49 12.83 -9.57 6.39
CA LEU A 49 12.90 -9.17 4.99
C LEU A 49 14.11 -8.29 4.74
N ASN A 50 14.74 -8.42 3.57
CA ASN A 50 15.76 -7.47 3.11
C ASN A 50 15.15 -6.14 2.61
N TYR A 51 14.03 -5.74 3.20
CA TYR A 51 13.25 -4.57 2.85
C TYR A 51 13.21 -3.56 4.00
N PRO A 52 13.31 -2.25 3.76
CA PRO A 52 13.60 -1.60 2.48
C PRO A 52 15.06 -1.75 2.04
N SER A 53 15.95 -2.23 2.93
CA SER A 53 17.33 -2.56 2.60
C SER A 53 17.88 -3.63 3.55
N THR A 54 19.01 -4.24 3.19
CA THR A 54 19.71 -5.21 4.03
C THR A 54 20.29 -4.62 5.33
N GLN A 55 20.50 -3.29 5.36
CA GLN A 55 21.02 -2.57 6.53
C GLN A 55 19.92 -2.19 7.53
N ALA A 56 18.69 -2.07 7.06
CA ALA A 56 17.52 -1.76 7.88
C ALA A 56 16.36 -2.70 7.53
N PRO A 57 16.54 -4.02 7.75
CA PRO A 57 15.53 -5.01 7.40
C PRO A 57 14.29 -4.85 8.28
N TRP A 58 13.12 -5.03 7.68
CA TRP A 58 11.88 -5.28 8.41
C TRP A 58 11.91 -6.69 8.97
N ASP A 59 11.44 -6.86 10.21
CA ASP A 59 11.40 -8.14 10.90
C ASP A 59 10.12 -8.23 11.74
N GLY A 60 9.16 -8.99 11.23
CA GLY A 60 7.83 -9.16 11.82
C GLY A 60 6.72 -9.28 10.79
N ASP A 61 5.48 -9.18 11.26
CA ASP A 61 4.29 -9.37 10.43
C ASP A 61 3.92 -8.09 9.68
N GLY A 62 3.62 -8.22 8.39
CA GLY A 62 3.17 -7.08 7.60
C GLY A 62 2.19 -7.42 6.50
N ILE A 63 1.58 -6.37 5.96
CA ILE A 63 0.61 -6.47 4.87
C ILE A 63 0.93 -5.50 3.75
N VAL A 64 0.64 -5.91 2.52
CA VAL A 64 0.59 -5.06 1.34
C VAL A 64 -0.87 -4.90 0.94
N GLN A 65 -1.30 -3.65 0.83
CA GLN A 65 -2.64 -3.26 0.42
C GLN A 65 -2.58 -2.54 -0.93
N ALA A 66 -3.29 -3.02 -1.94
CA ALA A 66 -3.49 -2.30 -3.19
C ALA A 66 -4.77 -1.45 -3.16
N LYS A 67 -4.69 -0.25 -3.73
CA LYS A 67 -5.82 0.65 -3.99
C LYS A 67 -5.72 1.21 -5.40
N PHE A 68 -6.66 0.78 -6.23
CA PHE A 68 -6.73 1.17 -7.63
C PHE A 68 -7.78 2.26 -7.89
N LEU A 69 -7.36 3.40 -8.42
CA LEU A 69 -8.24 4.44 -8.92
C LEU A 69 -8.54 4.20 -10.39
N GLN A 70 -9.77 3.78 -10.70
CA GLN A 70 -10.15 3.37 -12.06
C GLN A 70 -10.12 4.50 -13.09
N ARG A 71 -10.39 5.73 -12.67
CA ARG A 71 -10.31 6.91 -13.54
C ARG A 71 -9.70 8.05 -12.76
N SER A 72 -8.57 8.57 -13.25
CA SER A 72 -8.01 9.82 -12.73
C SER A 72 -8.99 10.97 -12.95
N SER A 73 -9.05 11.88 -11.99
CA SER A 73 -9.74 13.16 -12.17
C SER A 73 -9.00 14.14 -13.09
N GLY A 74 -7.75 13.81 -13.50
CA GLY A 74 -6.82 14.76 -14.12
C GLY A 74 -6.22 15.75 -13.11
N ASN A 75 -6.57 15.65 -11.82
CA ASN A 75 -6.09 16.52 -10.77
C ASN A 75 -5.44 15.71 -9.64
N LEU A 76 -4.11 15.80 -9.53
CA LEU A 76 -3.32 15.04 -8.55
C LEU A 76 -3.77 15.27 -7.09
N LYS A 77 -4.27 16.46 -6.76
CA LYS A 77 -4.76 16.77 -5.40
C LYS A 77 -6.07 16.05 -5.08
N GLN A 78 -6.95 15.92 -6.07
CA GLN A 78 -8.21 15.19 -5.93
C GLN A 78 -7.97 13.69 -5.85
N ASP A 79 -7.09 13.15 -6.70
CA ASP A 79 -6.73 11.73 -6.71
C ASP A 79 -6.03 11.31 -5.40
N ALA A 80 -5.11 12.14 -4.90
CA ALA A 80 -4.53 11.95 -3.56
C ALA A 80 -5.60 12.03 -2.45
N GLY A 81 -6.60 12.91 -2.61
CA GLY A 81 -7.74 13.00 -1.71
C GLY A 81 -8.61 11.73 -1.70
N TRP A 82 -8.77 11.08 -2.86
CA TRP A 82 -9.42 9.77 -2.94
C TRP A 82 -8.61 8.70 -2.20
N LEU A 83 -7.29 8.66 -2.38
CA LEU A 83 -6.43 7.68 -1.71
C LEU A 83 -6.49 7.83 -0.18
N LEU A 84 -6.47 9.07 0.33
CA LEU A 84 -6.61 9.34 1.76
C LEU A 84 -7.95 8.81 2.32
N LYS A 85 -9.04 8.92 1.56
CA LYS A 85 -10.33 8.32 1.95
C LYS A 85 -10.25 6.80 1.98
N GLN A 86 -9.64 6.18 0.98
CA GLN A 86 -9.43 4.72 0.96
C GLN A 86 -8.61 4.25 2.16
N LEU A 87 -7.51 4.96 2.47
CA LEU A 87 -6.69 4.67 3.63
C LEU A 87 -7.51 4.76 4.92
N ALA A 88 -8.30 5.82 5.10
CA ALA A 88 -9.14 5.97 6.28
C ALA A 88 -10.16 4.82 6.43
N GLU A 89 -10.78 4.36 5.35
CA GLU A 89 -11.70 3.20 5.39
C GLU A 89 -10.97 1.89 5.73
N GLU A 90 -9.76 1.68 5.20
CA GLU A 90 -8.95 0.50 5.57
C GLU A 90 -8.58 0.52 7.06
N MET A 91 -8.18 1.68 7.59
CA MET A 91 -7.77 1.79 8.99
C MET A 91 -8.91 1.51 9.98
N LYS A 92 -10.17 1.74 9.58
CA LYS A 92 -11.33 1.36 10.41
C LYS A 92 -11.40 -0.15 10.67
N LYS A 93 -10.87 -0.99 9.76
CA LYS A 93 -10.84 -2.46 9.91
C LYS A 93 -9.90 -2.94 11.02
N PHE A 94 -8.91 -2.12 11.40
CA PHE A 94 -8.00 -2.39 12.53
C PHE A 94 -8.53 -1.80 13.86
N SER A 95 -9.48 -0.87 13.78
CA SER A 95 -10.05 -0.21 14.95
C SER A 95 -11.12 -1.06 15.67
N ARG A 96 -11.16 -0.97 17.01
CA ARG A 96 -12.10 -1.72 17.86
C ARG A 96 -13.59 -1.38 17.63
N ARG A 97 -13.90 -0.22 17.04
CA ARG A 97 -15.27 0.28 16.79
C ARG A 97 -15.77 0.09 15.35
N GLY A 98 -14.89 -0.23 14.39
CA GLY A 98 -15.23 -0.19 12.96
C GLY A 98 -15.57 -1.52 12.29
N SER A 99 -15.30 -2.68 12.92
CA SER A 99 -15.55 -3.97 12.30
C SER A 99 -17.01 -4.41 12.47
N LYS A 100 -17.78 -4.43 11.36
CA LYS A 100 -19.05 -5.17 11.28
C LYS A 100 -18.86 -6.69 11.21
N SER A 101 -17.62 -7.17 11.05
CA SER A 101 -17.28 -8.59 10.99
C SER A 101 -16.87 -9.11 12.37
N LYS A 102 -17.38 -10.30 12.76
CA LYS A 102 -17.14 -10.95 14.06
C LYS A 102 -15.66 -11.33 14.30
N LYS A 103 -14.79 -11.28 13.29
CA LYS A 103 -13.34 -11.51 13.42
C LYS A 103 -12.58 -10.18 13.29
N LYS A 104 -11.98 -9.73 14.39
CA LYS A 104 -11.04 -8.60 14.43
C LYS A 104 -9.85 -8.90 13.53
N ARG A 105 -9.46 -7.99 12.62
CA ARG A 105 -8.16 -8.13 11.95
C ARG A 105 -7.06 -7.87 12.97
N ALA A 106 -6.08 -8.78 13.02
CA ALA A 106 -4.82 -8.48 13.69
C ALA A 106 -4.19 -7.24 13.06
N VAL A 107 -3.70 -6.34 13.90
CA VAL A 107 -2.97 -5.15 13.47
C VAL A 107 -1.56 -5.61 13.08
N PRO A 108 -1.10 -5.35 11.85
CA PRO A 108 0.25 -5.74 11.44
C PRO A 108 1.30 -4.84 12.09
N GLU A 109 2.54 -5.26 12.09
CA GLU A 109 3.68 -4.44 12.51
C GLU A 109 4.17 -3.56 11.36
N TYR A 110 4.02 -4.01 10.12
CA TYR A 110 4.42 -3.31 8.91
C TYR A 110 3.28 -3.15 7.91
N TYR A 111 3.23 -2.01 7.22
CA TYR A 111 2.15 -1.71 6.28
C TYR A 111 2.66 -1.08 4.98
N ILE A 112 2.32 -1.66 3.83
CA ILE A 112 2.61 -1.08 2.52
C ILE A 112 1.30 -0.70 1.83
N MET A 113 1.17 0.57 1.44
CA MET A 113 0.07 1.05 0.58
C MET A 113 0.54 1.13 -0.87
N ALA A 114 -0.03 0.34 -1.75
CA ALA A 114 0.24 0.38 -3.19
C ALA A 114 -0.92 1.01 -3.96
N THR A 115 -0.63 1.90 -4.91
CA THR A 115 -1.66 2.59 -5.70
C THR A 115 -1.14 3.07 -7.05
N ASN A 116 -2.01 3.07 -8.06
CA ASN A 116 -1.73 3.64 -9.38
C ASN A 116 -1.80 5.18 -9.40
N VAL A 117 -2.14 5.82 -8.28
CA VAL A 117 -2.21 7.28 -8.18
C VAL A 117 -0.80 7.87 -8.15
N THR A 118 -0.54 8.85 -9.02
CA THR A 118 0.65 9.70 -8.94
C THR A 118 0.47 10.73 -7.83
N LEU A 119 1.41 10.76 -6.88
CA LEU A 119 1.38 11.71 -5.76
C LEU A 119 2.37 12.85 -6.03
N SER A 120 1.88 14.09 -6.03
CA SER A 120 2.75 15.23 -6.30
C SER A 120 3.86 15.39 -5.24
N PRO A 121 5.11 15.68 -5.63
CA PRO A 121 6.27 15.75 -4.73
C PRO A 121 6.45 17.12 -4.06
N LYS A 122 5.52 18.06 -4.26
CA LYS A 122 5.64 19.41 -3.72
C LYS A 122 5.76 19.36 -2.19
N ALA A 123 6.83 19.93 -1.64
CA ALA A 123 7.03 20.00 -0.20
C ALA A 123 5.84 20.67 0.52
N GLU A 124 5.57 20.18 1.73
CA GLU A 124 4.55 20.58 2.73
C GLU A 124 3.09 20.45 2.29
N SER A 125 2.82 20.28 0.99
CA SER A 125 1.47 20.39 0.43
C SER A 125 1.15 19.38 -0.67
N GLY A 126 2.15 18.64 -1.13
CA GLY A 126 2.03 17.63 -2.17
C GLY A 126 1.27 16.38 -1.73
N GLY A 127 0.89 15.56 -2.69
CA GLY A 127 0.21 14.29 -2.44
C GLY A 127 1.02 13.37 -1.53
N LYS A 128 2.35 13.32 -1.72
CA LYS A 128 3.25 12.47 -0.93
C LYS A 128 3.22 12.86 0.54
N ASP A 129 3.40 14.14 0.84
CA ASP A 129 3.41 14.63 2.23
C ASP A 129 2.07 14.44 2.93
N ARG A 130 0.95 14.67 2.23
CA ARG A 130 -0.38 14.46 2.81
C ARG A 130 -0.63 12.99 3.17
N VAL A 131 -0.19 12.07 2.32
CA VAL A 131 -0.31 10.62 2.57
C VAL A 131 0.65 10.20 3.68
N ASP A 132 1.88 10.71 3.70
CA ASP A 132 2.87 10.46 4.75
C ASP A 132 2.35 10.91 6.12
N VAL A 133 1.83 12.13 6.24
CA VAL A 133 1.22 12.65 7.47
C VAL A 133 0.10 11.74 7.98
N ALA A 134 -0.77 11.27 7.08
CA ALA A 134 -1.84 10.35 7.46
C ALA A 134 -1.29 9.00 7.96
N LEU A 135 -0.32 8.42 7.25
CA LEU A 135 0.30 7.15 7.64
C LEU A 135 1.09 7.26 8.95
N ARG A 136 1.80 8.36 9.23
CA ARG A 136 2.43 8.62 10.54
C ARG A 136 1.41 8.67 11.67
N GLN A 137 0.23 9.24 11.42
CA GLN A 137 -0.84 9.24 12.42
C GLN A 137 -1.33 7.82 12.69
N TYR A 138 -1.53 7.01 11.64
CA TYR A 138 -1.92 5.61 11.81
C TYR A 138 -0.83 4.75 12.45
N GLN A 139 0.43 4.96 12.09
CA GLN A 139 1.59 4.31 12.72
C GLN A 139 1.56 4.52 14.24
N ARG A 140 1.38 5.77 14.70
CA ARG A 140 1.29 6.09 16.13
C ARG A 140 0.06 5.48 16.80
N ASN A 141 -1.09 5.50 16.13
CA ASN A 141 -2.36 5.04 16.71
C ASN A 141 -2.50 3.51 16.74
N LEU A 142 -1.91 2.81 15.78
CA LEU A 142 -2.00 1.36 15.62
C LEU A 142 -0.74 0.63 16.09
N GLY A 143 0.36 1.35 16.35
CA GLY A 143 1.61 0.78 16.82
C GLY A 143 2.45 0.11 15.74
N TRP A 144 2.35 0.55 14.48
CA TRP A 144 3.20 0.01 13.42
C TRP A 144 4.67 0.35 13.66
N LYS A 145 5.57 -0.61 13.41
CA LYS A 145 7.02 -0.40 13.41
C LYS A 145 7.43 0.53 12.26
N ALA A 146 6.93 0.27 11.06
CA ALA A 146 7.15 1.12 9.88
C ALA A 146 6.03 0.94 8.84
N TYR A 147 6.01 1.84 7.86
CA TYR A 147 5.15 1.74 6.70
C TYR A 147 5.90 2.19 5.44
N ASP A 148 5.28 1.94 4.29
CA ASP A 148 5.77 2.45 3.01
C ASP A 148 4.63 2.68 2.00
N VAL A 149 4.90 3.48 0.97
CA VAL A 149 3.94 3.83 -0.08
C VAL A 149 4.52 3.50 -1.46
N TRP A 150 3.90 2.55 -2.15
CA TRP A 150 4.16 2.24 -3.55
C TRP A 150 3.16 3.03 -4.42
N ASP A 151 3.40 4.33 -4.58
CA ASP A 151 2.66 5.15 -5.54
C ASP A 151 3.10 4.87 -6.98
N SER A 152 2.45 5.52 -7.96
CA SER A 152 2.73 5.27 -9.37
C SER A 152 4.22 5.39 -9.73
N ASP A 153 4.91 6.37 -9.15
CA ASP A 153 6.33 6.61 -9.43
C ASP A 153 7.19 5.48 -8.84
N LYS A 154 6.94 5.10 -7.58
CA LYS A 154 7.69 4.02 -6.95
C LYS A 154 7.42 2.67 -7.62
N ILE A 155 6.17 2.37 -7.98
CA ILE A 155 5.82 1.15 -8.73
C ILE A 155 6.61 1.09 -10.05
N SER A 156 6.68 2.20 -10.77
CA SER A 156 7.44 2.29 -12.03
C SER A 156 8.93 1.94 -11.82
N ARG A 157 9.54 2.47 -10.76
CA ARG A 157 10.94 2.17 -10.38
C ARG A 157 11.15 0.71 -9.98
N LEU A 158 10.21 0.16 -9.22
CA LEU A 158 10.24 -1.26 -8.85
C LEU A 158 10.14 -2.18 -10.08
N LEU A 159 9.40 -1.77 -11.12
CA LEU A 159 9.30 -2.50 -12.38
C LEU A 159 10.59 -2.45 -13.20
N ASP A 160 11.27 -1.31 -13.21
CA ASP A 160 12.58 -1.14 -13.86
C ASP A 160 13.69 -1.96 -13.19
N GLY A 161 13.45 -2.46 -11.97
CA GLY A 161 14.40 -3.27 -11.21
C GLY A 161 15.20 -2.48 -10.18
N GLN A 162 15.03 -1.16 -10.15
CA GLN A 162 15.27 -0.16 -9.09
C GLN A 162 15.32 1.24 -9.69
#